data_AF-A0A1H6QEQ2-F1
#
_entry.id   AF-A0A1H6QEQ2-F1
#
_cell.length_a   1.000
_cell.length_b   1.000
_cell.length_c   1.000
_cell.angle_alpha   90.00
_cell.angle_beta   90.00
_cell.angle_gamma   90.00
#
_symmetry.space_group_name_H-M   'P 1'
#
loop_
_entity.id
_entity.type
_entity.pdbx_description
1 polymer ?
#
loop_
_entity_poly.entity_id
_entity_poly.type
_entity_poly.pdbx_seq_one_letter_code
_entity_poly.pdbx_strand_id
1 'polypeptide(L)'
;MERRTFIAAGAWLSATTAWGVPWLHADGLLADIALIDTSLPESSALSAHAARARLPAFDINDAPHADIAALWYETLAPRAAQADGRLTLIGVTRAADFFVLARLALQPGAALTQAHASMTGQNQSPAVAFALTT
;
A
#
# COMPACT_ATOMS: atom_id res chain seq x y z
N MET A 1 17.81 27.60 17.70
CA MET A 1 16.68 26.65 17.71
C MET A 1 17.05 25.53 16.75
N GLU A 2 17.63 24.45 17.28
CA GLU A 2 18.14 23.35 16.46
C GLU A 2 17.00 22.45 15.98
N ARG A 3 16.91 22.25 14.67
CA ARG A 3 15.98 21.31 14.04
C ARG A 3 16.47 19.89 14.31
N ARG A 4 15.79 19.19 15.22
CA ARG A 4 15.99 17.76 15.43
C ARG A 4 15.57 17.01 14.18
N THR A 5 16.54 16.60 13.37
CA THR A 5 16.36 15.63 12.29
C THR A 5 15.87 14.33 12.92
N PHE A 6 14.59 14.02 12.77
CA PHE A 6 14.07 12.69 13.04
C PHE A 6 14.65 11.75 11.97
N ILE A 7 15.74 11.06 12.30
CA ILE A 7 16.17 9.90 11.53
C ILE A 7 15.19 8.79 11.89
N ALA A 8 14.22 8.55 11.00
CA ALA A 8 13.34 7.40 11.07
C ALA A 8 14.17 6.14 10.75
N ALA A 9 14.83 5.61 11.77
CA ALA A 9 15.41 4.28 11.76
C ALA A 9 14.30 3.24 11.93
N GLY A 10 13.43 3.12 10.92
CA GLY A 10 12.54 1.98 10.75
C GLY A 10 13.08 1.16 9.59
N ALA A 11 13.29 -0.14 9.79
CA ALA A 11 13.86 -1.05 8.81
C ALA A 11 13.25 -0.84 7.41
N TRP A 12 14.01 -0.19 6.52
CA TRP A 12 13.66 -0.11 5.12
C TRP A 12 13.84 -1.52 4.56
N LEU A 13 12.74 -2.18 4.24
CA LEU A 13 12.76 -3.39 3.45
C LEU A 13 13.45 -3.03 2.13
N SER A 14 14.67 -3.51 1.95
CA SER A 14 15.46 -3.34 0.74
C SER A 14 14.69 -3.92 -0.45
N ALA A 15 13.95 -3.07 -1.17
CA ALA A 15 13.35 -3.40 -2.44
C ALA A 15 14.46 -3.36 -3.50
N THR A 16 14.97 -4.54 -3.87
CA THR A 16 15.94 -4.67 -4.95
C THR A 16 15.32 -4.28 -6.29
N THR A 17 16.06 -3.44 -7.01
CA THR A 17 15.78 -3.01 -8.38
C THR A 17 15.92 -4.18 -9.35
N ALA A 18 14.79 -4.68 -9.84
CA ALA A 18 14.75 -5.43 -11.10
C ALA A 18 13.52 -4.99 -11.88
N TRP A 19 13.77 -4.45 -13.08
CA TRP A 19 12.74 -4.03 -14.02
C TRP A 19 11.81 -5.20 -14.35
N GLY A 20 10.50 -4.91 -14.33
CA GLY A 20 9.43 -5.89 -14.48
C GLY A 20 9.07 -6.48 -13.12
N VAL A 21 7.85 -6.23 -12.64
CA VAL A 21 7.35 -6.72 -11.34
C VAL A 21 6.96 -8.19 -11.50
N PRO A 22 7.84 -9.19 -11.25
CA PRO A 22 7.59 -10.58 -11.67
C PRO A 22 6.60 -11.27 -10.73
N TRP A 23 6.35 -10.69 -9.56
CA TRP A 23 5.43 -11.19 -8.54
C TRP A 23 4.00 -10.67 -8.69
N LEU A 24 3.75 -9.77 -9.65
CA LEU A 24 2.40 -9.43 -10.08
C LEU A 24 1.84 -10.52 -11.02
N HIS A 25 2.13 -11.79 -10.71
CA HIS A 25 1.22 -12.87 -11.06
C HIS A 25 0.00 -12.71 -10.15
N ALA A 26 -0.95 -11.88 -10.60
CA ALA A 26 -2.27 -11.72 -10.01
C ALA A 26 -3.05 -13.06 -9.88
N ASP A 27 -2.52 -14.15 -10.45
CA ASP A 27 -3.07 -15.50 -10.35
C ASP A 27 -2.82 -16.18 -8.98
N GLY A 28 -1.99 -15.61 -8.09
CA GLY A 28 -1.63 -16.24 -6.81
C GLY A 28 -2.07 -15.50 -5.54
N LEU A 29 -2.36 -14.20 -5.61
CA LEU A 29 -2.87 -13.40 -4.49
C LEU A 29 -4.30 -12.97 -4.83
N LEU A 30 -5.29 -13.60 -4.19
CA LEU A 30 -6.65 -13.08 -4.15
C LEU A 30 -6.64 -11.83 -3.27
N ALA A 31 -6.33 -10.68 -3.87
CA ALA A 31 -6.46 -9.41 -3.20
C ALA A 31 -7.94 -9.14 -2.89
N ASP A 32 -8.21 -8.57 -1.73
CA ASP A 32 -9.55 -8.17 -1.32
C ASP A 32 -9.86 -6.74 -1.78
N ILE A 33 -8.83 -5.87 -1.79
CA ILE A 33 -8.96 -4.44 -2.10
C ILE A 33 -7.73 -3.92 -2.86
N ALA A 34 -7.97 -3.03 -3.82
CA ALA A 34 -6.95 -2.18 -4.44
C ALA A 34 -6.92 -0.77 -3.82
N LEU A 35 -5.72 -0.28 -3.50
CA LEU A 35 -5.46 1.09 -3.06
C LEU A 35 -4.70 1.85 -4.15
N ILE A 36 -5.26 2.97 -4.57
CA ILE A 36 -4.78 3.73 -5.71
C ILE A 36 -4.46 5.15 -5.24
N ASP A 37 -3.38 5.73 -5.72
CA ASP A 37 -3.13 7.17 -5.61
C ASP A 37 -3.18 7.73 -7.03
N THR A 38 -4.30 8.34 -7.44
CA THR A 38 -4.46 8.87 -8.81
C THR A 38 -3.50 10.00 -9.16
N SER A 39 -2.80 10.58 -8.19
CA SER A 39 -1.71 11.53 -8.46
C SER A 39 -0.45 10.85 -9.00
N LEU A 40 -0.36 9.51 -8.91
CA LEU A 40 0.75 8.71 -9.42
C LEU A 40 0.41 8.11 -10.79
N PRO A 41 1.23 8.33 -11.84
CA PRO A 41 1.01 7.74 -13.16
C PRO A 41 0.90 6.20 -13.16
N GLU A 42 1.66 5.55 -12.29
CA GLU A 42 1.72 4.08 -12.14
C GLU A 42 0.38 3.47 -11.71
N SER A 43 -0.49 4.27 -11.10
CA SER A 43 -1.83 3.86 -10.65
C SER A 43 -2.78 3.48 -11.79
N SER A 44 -2.55 3.98 -13.01
CA SER A 44 -3.40 3.70 -14.17
C SER A 44 -3.47 2.20 -14.52
N ALA A 45 -2.33 1.50 -14.45
CA ALA A 45 -2.26 0.07 -14.73
C ALA A 45 -2.98 -0.76 -13.64
N LEU A 46 -2.83 -0.37 -12.37
CA LEU A 46 -3.52 -1.01 -11.26
C LEU A 46 -5.03 -0.77 -11.32
N SER A 47 -5.47 0.46 -11.64
CA SER A 47 -6.88 0.79 -11.82
C SER A 47 -7.54 -0.07 -12.91
N ALA A 48 -6.88 -0.19 -14.07
CA ALA A 48 -7.36 -1.05 -15.15
C ALA A 48 -7.39 -2.53 -14.73
N HIS A 49 -6.42 -2.99 -13.95
CA HIS A 49 -6.40 -4.35 -13.42
C HIS A 49 -7.55 -4.61 -12.45
N ALA A 50 -7.75 -3.72 -11.47
CA ALA A 50 -8.82 -3.81 -10.49
C ALA A 50 -10.21 -3.85 -11.17
N ALA A 51 -10.41 -3.02 -12.19
CA ALA A 51 -11.64 -3.02 -12.99
C ALA A 51 -11.87 -4.37 -13.70
N ARG A 52 -10.83 -4.95 -14.33
CA ARG A 52 -10.93 -6.27 -14.97
C ARG A 52 -11.19 -7.40 -13.97
N ALA A 53 -10.54 -7.34 -12.82
CA ALA A 53 -10.66 -8.32 -11.75
C ALA A 53 -11.94 -8.15 -10.89
N ARG A 54 -12.71 -7.07 -11.10
CA ARG A 54 -13.83 -6.65 -10.24
C ARG A 54 -13.43 -6.48 -8.77
N LEU A 55 -12.20 -6.04 -8.55
CA LEU A 55 -11.65 -5.77 -7.24
C LEU A 55 -12.14 -4.39 -6.75
N PRO A 56 -12.67 -4.27 -5.53
CA PRO A 56 -12.96 -2.96 -4.93
C PRO A 56 -11.71 -2.08 -4.91
N ALA A 57 -11.81 -0.88 -5.47
CA ALA A 57 -10.70 0.08 -5.53
C ALA A 57 -11.03 1.35 -4.75
N PHE A 58 -10.08 1.84 -3.97
CA PHE A 58 -10.16 3.11 -3.25
C PHE A 58 -9.03 4.02 -3.71
N ASP A 59 -9.38 5.24 -4.13
CA ASP A 59 -8.39 6.30 -4.29
C ASP A 59 -8.10 6.94 -2.94
N ILE A 60 -6.83 7.07 -2.58
CA ILE A 60 -6.37 7.75 -1.38
C ILE A 60 -6.64 9.26 -1.46
N ASN A 61 -6.75 9.82 -2.66
CA ASN A 61 -7.04 11.25 -2.81
C ASN A 61 -8.53 11.57 -2.85
N ASP A 62 -9.41 10.57 -2.92
CA ASP A 62 -10.86 10.81 -2.92
C ASP A 62 -11.32 11.23 -1.52
N ALA A 63 -12.01 12.36 -1.41
CA ALA A 63 -12.74 12.70 -0.19
C ALA A 63 -13.86 11.65 0.03
N PRO A 64 -14.03 11.05 1.22
CA PRO A 64 -13.60 11.45 2.57
C PRO A 64 -12.21 10.96 3.03
N HIS A 65 -11.48 10.22 2.21
CA HIS A 65 -10.27 9.48 2.59
C HIS A 65 -8.96 10.14 2.21
N ALA A 66 -8.92 11.48 2.12
CA ALA A 66 -7.77 12.27 1.66
C ALA A 66 -6.45 12.09 2.46
N ASP A 67 -6.44 11.21 3.47
CA ASP A 67 -5.26 10.72 4.18
C ASP A 67 -5.38 9.20 4.43
N ILE A 68 -4.24 8.50 4.33
CA ILE A 68 -4.16 7.04 4.44
C ILE A 68 -4.57 6.53 5.83
N ALA A 69 -4.37 7.33 6.89
CA ALA A 69 -4.78 6.93 8.23
C ALA A 69 -6.30 6.98 8.40
N ALA A 70 -6.97 7.99 7.82
CA ALA A 70 -8.43 8.04 7.79
C ALA A 70 -9.01 6.86 7.02
N LEU A 71 -8.45 6.56 5.83
CA LEU A 71 -8.84 5.40 5.04
C LEU A 71 -8.71 4.09 5.84
N TRP A 72 -7.62 3.94 6.59
CA TRP A 72 -7.42 2.78 7.45
C TRP A 72 -8.52 2.63 8.48
N TYR A 73 -8.75 3.64 9.32
CA TYR A 73 -9.68 3.52 10.44
C TYR A 73 -11.15 3.49 10.03
N GLU A 74 -11.52 4.23 8.99
CA GLU A 74 -12.92 4.31 8.56
C GLU A 74 -13.34 3.13 7.69
N THR A 75 -12.42 2.57 6.91
CA THR A 75 -12.76 1.61 5.85
C THR A 75 -12.01 0.29 5.96
N LEU A 76 -10.69 0.29 6.13
CA LEU A 76 -9.89 -0.94 6.03
C LEU A 76 -9.90 -1.76 7.32
N ALA A 77 -9.71 -1.14 8.48
CA ALA A 77 -9.69 -1.83 9.77
C ALA A 77 -11.02 -2.50 10.11
N PRO A 78 -12.21 -1.88 9.89
CA PRO A 78 -13.48 -2.57 10.08
C PRO A 78 -13.65 -3.79 9.17
N ARG A 79 -13.15 -3.73 7.93
CA ARG A 79 -13.20 -4.87 6.99
C ARG A 79 -12.24 -5.98 7.37
N ALA A 80 -11.02 -5.64 7.80
CA ALA A 80 -10.08 -6.62 8.34
C ALA A 80 -10.69 -7.35 9.54
N ALA A 81 -11.36 -6.62 10.46
CA ALA A 81 -12.03 -7.24 11.60
C ALA A 81 -13.19 -8.19 11.20
N GLN A 82 -13.92 -7.88 10.13
CA GLN A 82 -14.97 -8.75 9.58
C GLN A 82 -14.42 -9.98 8.85
N ALA A 83 -13.20 -9.91 8.34
CA ALA A 83 -12.53 -10.97 7.59
C ALA A 83 -11.59 -11.82 8.48
N ASP A 84 -12.01 -12.11 9.71
CA ASP A 84 -11.22 -12.85 10.72
C ASP A 84 -9.81 -12.26 10.99
N GLY A 85 -9.68 -10.94 10.84
CA GLY A 85 -8.42 -10.22 11.03
C GLY A 85 -7.52 -10.19 9.80
N ARG A 86 -7.89 -10.86 8.69
CA ARG A 86 -7.06 -10.95 7.49
C ARG A 86 -7.64 -10.13 6.35
N LEU A 87 -6.85 -9.18 5.85
CA LEU A 87 -7.19 -8.37 4.68
C LEU A 87 -5.97 -8.30 3.75
N THR A 88 -6.12 -8.72 2.51
CA THR A 88 -5.07 -8.62 1.49
C THR A 88 -5.31 -7.38 0.61
N LEU A 89 -4.37 -6.45 0.70
CA LEU A 89 -4.35 -5.19 -0.03
C LEU A 89 -3.30 -5.26 -1.14
N ILE A 90 -3.64 -4.76 -2.32
CA ILE A 90 -2.65 -4.40 -3.34
C ILE A 90 -2.74 -2.90 -3.59
N GLY A 91 -1.63 -2.23 -3.91
CA GLY A 91 -1.71 -0.79 -4.10
C GLY A 91 -0.53 -0.14 -4.77
N VAL A 92 -0.74 1.09 -5.24
CA VAL A 92 0.29 2.02 -5.69
C VAL A 92 0.08 3.33 -4.96
N THR A 93 1.05 3.73 -4.14
CA THR A 93 0.94 4.88 -3.23
C THR A 93 2.28 5.59 -3.07
N ARG A 94 2.32 6.75 -2.45
CA ARG A 94 3.60 7.38 -2.09
C ARG A 94 4.26 6.58 -0.98
N ALA A 95 5.60 6.60 -0.91
CA ALA A 95 6.33 5.88 0.12
C ALA A 95 5.92 6.24 1.56
N ALA A 96 5.55 7.51 1.82
CA ALA A 96 5.08 7.94 3.13
C ALA A 96 3.74 7.28 3.49
N ASP A 97 2.80 7.19 2.54
CA ASP A 97 1.49 6.60 2.77
C ASP A 97 1.59 5.09 2.98
N PHE A 98 2.40 4.41 2.18
CA PHE A 98 2.69 2.99 2.38
C PHE A 98 3.31 2.72 3.76
N PHE A 99 4.23 3.58 4.22
CA PHE A 99 4.83 3.44 5.55
C PHE A 99 3.78 3.52 6.66
N VAL A 100 2.89 4.52 6.59
CA VAL A 100 1.81 4.69 7.57
C VAL A 100 0.85 3.49 7.50
N LEU A 101 0.43 3.08 6.30
CA LEU A 101 -0.45 1.94 6.10
C LEU A 101 0.14 0.66 6.69
N ALA A 102 1.39 0.33 6.36
CA ALA A 102 2.07 -0.86 6.88
C ALA A 102 2.18 -0.82 8.40
N ARG A 103 2.37 0.37 9.00
CA ARG A 103 2.44 0.53 10.45
C ARG A 103 1.09 0.38 11.13
N LEU A 104 0.01 0.84 10.50
CA LEU A 104 -1.36 0.71 11.01
C LEU A 104 -1.89 -0.72 10.86
N ALA A 105 -1.52 -1.39 9.77
CA ALA A 105 -1.80 -2.80 9.51
C ALA A 105 -1.15 -3.74 10.53
N LEU A 106 0.01 -3.35 11.05
CA LEU A 106 0.69 -4.06 12.13
C LEU A 106 0.00 -3.82 13.48
N GLN A 107 -0.75 -4.81 13.98
CA GLN A 107 -1.11 -4.80 15.40
C GLN A 107 0.16 -4.89 16.27
N PRO A 108 0.19 -4.28 17.47
CA PRO A 108 1.29 -4.49 18.41
C PRO A 108 1.43 -5.99 18.74
N GLY A 109 2.47 -6.63 18.20
CA GLY A 109 2.75 -8.06 18.40
C GLY A 109 2.36 -8.99 17.24
N ALA A 110 1.69 -8.50 16.20
CA ALA A 110 1.45 -9.25 14.97
C ALA A 110 2.64 -9.10 14.01
N ALA A 111 3.06 -10.19 13.37
CA ALA A 111 4.02 -10.12 12.27
C ALA A 111 3.26 -9.77 10.98
N LEU A 112 3.82 -8.90 10.14
CA LEU A 112 3.34 -8.79 8.76
C LEU A 112 3.47 -10.15 8.10
N THR A 113 2.35 -10.74 7.69
CA THR A 113 2.36 -12.07 7.06
C THR A 113 3.18 -12.01 5.79
N GLN A 114 2.92 -11.03 4.92
CA GLN A 114 3.69 -10.75 3.70
C GLN A 114 3.57 -9.27 3.31
N ALA A 115 4.70 -8.62 3.03
CA ALA A 115 4.75 -7.27 2.46
C ALA A 115 5.79 -7.22 1.35
N HIS A 116 5.36 -6.91 0.14
CA HIS A 116 6.24 -6.65 -1.00
C HIS A 116 6.07 -5.20 -1.41
N ALA A 117 7.17 -4.48 -1.61
CA ALA A 117 7.19 -3.10 -2.06
C ALA A 117 8.23 -2.94 -3.17
N SER A 118 7.93 -2.16 -4.20
CA SER A 118 8.90 -1.80 -5.24
C SER A 118 8.78 -0.31 -5.53
N MET A 119 9.92 0.39 -5.49
CA MET A 119 9.98 1.82 -5.82
C MET A 119 10.13 1.99 -7.34
N THR A 120 9.24 2.76 -7.94
CA THR A 120 9.32 3.13 -9.36
C THR A 120 9.81 4.57 -9.48
N GLY A 121 10.99 4.80 -10.05
CA GLY A 121 11.42 6.14 -10.49
C GLY A 121 12.91 6.48 -10.37
N GLN A 122 13.49 6.98 -11.47
CA GLN A 122 14.80 7.66 -11.49
C GLN A 122 14.71 9.17 -11.19
N ASN A 123 13.51 9.74 -10.99
CA ASN A 123 13.31 11.17 -10.69
C ASN A 123 12.14 11.40 -9.71
N GLN A 124 12.49 11.85 -8.50
CA GLN A 124 11.75 12.68 -7.53
C GLN A 124 10.33 12.32 -7.03
N SER A 125 9.66 11.26 -7.50
CA SER A 125 8.46 10.73 -6.83
C SER A 125 8.64 9.27 -6.44
N PRO A 126 8.77 8.94 -5.13
CA PRO A 126 8.90 7.57 -4.67
C PRO A 126 7.51 6.92 -4.60
N ALA A 127 6.95 6.57 -5.76
CA ALA A 127 5.80 5.68 -5.84
C ALA A 127 6.23 4.28 -5.38
N VAL A 128 5.38 3.64 -4.58
CA VAL A 128 5.55 2.29 -4.05
C VAL A 128 4.38 1.46 -4.50
N ALA A 129 4.67 0.46 -5.33
CA ALA A 129 3.74 -0.63 -5.63
C ALA A 129 3.87 -1.70 -4.55
N PHE A 130 2.76 -2.17 -3.98
CA PHE A 130 2.79 -3.14 -2.89
C PHE A 130 1.70 -4.21 -2.94
N ALA A 131 1.97 -5.30 -2.22
CA ALA A 131 0.98 -6.25 -1.72
C ALA A 131 1.20 -6.42 -0.21
N LEU A 132 0.13 -6.32 0.58
CA LEU A 132 0.15 -6.31 2.04
C LEU A 132 -0.99 -7.16 2.58
N THR A 133 -0.68 -8.14 3.42
CA THR A 133 -1.70 -8.93 4.14
C THR A 133 -1.60 -8.66 5.63
N THR A 134 -2.71 -8.23 6.23
CA THR A 134 -2.84 -7.94 7.68
C THR A 134 -3.03 -9.22 8.50
#